data_AF-A0AA36IVV0-F1
#
_entry.id   AF-A0AA36IVV0-F1
#
_cell.length_a   1.000
_cell.length_b   1.000
_cell.length_c   1.000
_cell.angle_alpha   90.00
_cell.angle_beta   90.00
_cell.angle_gamma   90.00
#
_symmetry.space_group_name_H-M   'P 1'
#
loop_
_entity.id
_entity.type
_entity.pdbx_description
1 polymer ?
#
loop_
_entity_poly.entity_id
_entity_poly.type
_entity_poly.pdbx_seq_one_letter_code
_entity_poly.pdbx_strand_id
1 'polypeptide(L)'
;MGLAGLVLGLPKACAAKPDASASRLRRVQVPLTKEKPPKKSPARQRVWTARKGLQAIDQVFVELLEEDRGAALRRELQKVIVALGPMEQLAQELVDEPGDVNDPDAVVAKTDALGRQLRLSVAWSNEADDCWNWSCNVQELDEARNCFLDAVDILLDLEDF
;
A
#
# COMPACT_ATOMS: atom_id res chain seq x y z
N MET A 1 0.02 -70.71 25.65
CA MET A 1 -1.04 -69.94 24.96
C MET A 1 -1.40 -68.79 25.89
N GLY A 2 -1.13 -67.51 25.67
CA GLY A 2 -0.84 -66.72 24.46
C GLY A 2 -1.82 -65.54 24.42
N LEU A 3 -1.31 -64.30 24.21
CA LEU A 3 -1.98 -62.97 24.09
C LEU A 3 -2.18 -62.23 25.42
N ALA A 4 -1.44 -61.19 25.85
CA ALA A 4 -0.73 -60.06 25.22
C ALA A 4 -1.62 -58.95 24.62
N GLY A 5 -1.41 -57.71 25.11
CA GLY A 5 -1.82 -56.43 24.50
C GLY A 5 -3.16 -55.87 25.02
N LEU A 6 -3.36 -54.58 25.30
CA LEU A 6 -2.67 -53.39 24.84
C LEU A 6 -2.97 -52.23 25.81
N VAL A 7 -1.94 -51.62 26.40
CA VAL A 7 -2.06 -50.32 27.09
C VAL A 7 -1.98 -49.25 25.99
N LEU A 8 -3.09 -48.57 25.72
CA LEU A 8 -3.14 -47.43 24.79
C LEU A 8 -2.38 -46.24 25.42
N GLY A 9 -1.08 -46.19 25.15
CA GLY A 9 -0.29 -44.99 25.33
C GLY A 9 -0.78 -43.90 24.37
N LEU A 10 -1.34 -42.83 24.92
CA LEU A 10 -1.59 -41.59 24.20
C LEU A 10 -0.25 -41.05 23.69
N PRO A 11 -0.02 -40.90 22.37
CA PRO A 11 1.13 -40.16 21.91
C PRO A 11 0.91 -38.70 22.30
N LYS A 12 1.85 -38.18 23.08
CA LYS A 12 2.05 -36.76 23.34
C LYS A 12 2.29 -36.12 21.98
N ALA A 13 1.22 -35.65 21.32
CA ALA A 13 1.34 -34.90 20.09
C ALA A 13 2.06 -33.61 20.44
N CYS A 14 3.37 -33.59 20.17
CA CYS A 14 4.15 -32.38 20.11
C CYS A 14 3.39 -31.42 19.19
N ALA A 15 2.86 -30.34 19.76
CA ALA A 15 2.51 -29.17 19.00
C ALA A 15 3.79 -28.73 18.29
N ALA A 16 3.95 -29.14 17.03
CA ALA A 16 4.94 -28.60 16.14
C ALA A 16 4.59 -27.11 16.03
N LYS A 17 5.31 -26.27 16.77
CA LYS A 17 5.36 -24.85 16.49
C LYS A 17 5.72 -24.72 15.01
N PRO A 18 5.06 -23.85 14.23
CA PRO A 18 5.50 -23.59 12.88
C PRO A 18 6.98 -23.26 12.97
N ASP A 19 7.77 -24.04 12.24
CA ASP A 19 9.20 -23.89 12.16
C ASP A 19 9.45 -22.42 11.84
N ALA A 20 10.03 -21.72 12.81
CA ALA A 20 10.51 -20.37 12.63
C ALA A 20 11.74 -20.50 11.73
N SER A 21 11.49 -20.86 10.48
CA SER A 21 12.41 -20.65 9.40
C SER A 21 12.68 -19.17 9.46
N ALA A 22 13.86 -18.85 9.98
CA ALA A 22 14.45 -17.54 10.00
C ALA A 22 14.70 -17.15 8.55
N SER A 23 13.62 -16.89 7.83
CA SER A 23 13.61 -16.01 6.69
C SER A 23 14.17 -14.72 7.24
N ARG A 24 15.46 -14.47 6.97
CA ARG A 24 15.92 -13.10 6.82
C ARG A 24 14.96 -12.49 5.81
N LEU A 25 13.88 -11.87 6.29
CA LEU A 25 12.91 -11.16 5.49
C LEU A 25 13.73 -10.11 4.76
N ARG A 26 14.07 -10.44 3.51
CA ARG A 26 14.72 -9.48 2.63
C ARG A 26 13.66 -8.42 2.45
N ARG A 27 13.91 -7.26 3.05
CA ARG A 27 13.08 -6.08 2.87
C ARG A 27 12.75 -5.94 1.39
N VAL A 28 11.47 -6.02 1.06
CA VAL A 28 11.01 -5.96 -0.32
C VAL A 28 11.33 -4.56 -0.82
N GLN A 29 12.09 -4.52 -1.91
CA GLN A 29 12.47 -3.28 -2.55
C GLN A 29 11.46 -3.00 -3.65
N VAL A 30 10.59 -2.00 -3.43
CA VAL A 30 9.70 -1.51 -4.48
C VAL A 30 10.55 -1.02 -5.66
N PRO A 31 10.30 -1.53 -6.88
CA PRO A 31 11.10 -1.16 -8.03
C PRO A 31 10.99 0.34 -8.31
N LEU A 32 12.14 0.99 -8.52
CA LEU A 32 12.17 2.39 -8.93
C LEU A 32 11.74 2.50 -10.39
N THR A 33 10.88 3.47 -10.66
CA THR A 33 10.43 3.80 -12.02
C THR A 33 11.63 4.22 -12.88
N LYS A 34 11.83 3.53 -14.01
CA LYS A 34 12.89 3.85 -15.00
C LYS A 34 12.44 4.87 -16.05
N GLU A 35 11.13 5.10 -16.16
CA GLU A 35 10.57 6.11 -17.03
C GLU A 35 10.97 7.50 -16.55
N LYS A 36 11.17 8.43 -17.49
CA LYS A 36 11.44 9.82 -17.14
C LYS A 36 10.13 10.52 -16.83
N PRO A 37 10.09 11.37 -15.79
CA PRO A 37 8.92 12.18 -15.52
C PRO A 37 8.62 13.08 -16.73
N PRO A 38 7.35 13.41 -16.97
CA PRO A 38 6.98 14.30 -18.06
C PRO A 38 7.66 15.66 -17.85
N LYS A 39 7.99 16.34 -18.96
CA LYS A 39 8.50 17.73 -18.92
C LYS A 39 7.36 18.74 -18.65
N LYS A 40 6.51 18.44 -17.66
CA LYS A 40 5.46 19.32 -17.13
C LYS A 40 6.00 20.05 -15.88
N SER A 41 5.14 20.84 -15.25
CA SER A 41 5.42 21.54 -13.99
C SER A 41 5.94 20.62 -12.87
N PRO A 42 6.57 21.16 -11.82
CA PRO A 42 6.95 20.40 -10.64
C PRO A 42 5.78 19.66 -9.97
N ALA A 43 4.58 20.27 -9.92
CA ALA A 43 3.40 19.64 -9.34
C ALA A 43 2.98 18.40 -10.13
N ARG A 44 2.87 18.48 -11.46
CA ARG A 44 2.56 17.32 -12.32
C ARG A 44 3.63 16.24 -12.24
N GLN A 45 4.91 16.61 -12.09
CA GLN A 45 5.98 15.64 -11.88
C GLN A 45 5.82 14.89 -10.56
N ARG A 46 5.35 15.55 -9.50
CA ARG A 46 5.03 14.90 -8.21
C ARG A 46 3.84 13.96 -8.35
N VAL A 47 2.74 14.40 -8.99
CA VAL A 47 1.58 13.55 -9.29
C VAL A 47 2.01 12.30 -10.05
N TRP A 48 2.78 12.47 -11.12
CA TRP A 48 3.33 11.37 -11.92
C TRP A 48 4.20 10.41 -11.11
N THR A 49 5.11 10.96 -10.31
CA THR A 49 6.02 10.16 -9.47
C THR A 49 5.23 9.35 -8.45
N ALA A 50 4.23 9.97 -7.84
CA ALA A 50 3.36 9.34 -6.85
C ALA A 50 2.55 8.20 -7.46
N ARG A 51 1.94 8.44 -8.62
CA ARG A 51 1.18 7.41 -9.34
C ARG A 51 2.05 6.21 -9.66
N LYS A 52 3.22 6.46 -10.26
CA LYS A 52 4.17 5.40 -10.56
C LYS A 52 4.65 4.67 -9.31
N GLY A 53 4.81 5.39 -8.19
CA GLY A 53 5.09 4.81 -6.89
C GLY A 53 4.00 3.85 -6.41
N LEU A 54 2.72 4.26 -6.45
CA LEU A 54 1.59 3.41 -6.09
C LEU A 54 1.46 2.18 -7.02
N GLN A 55 1.66 2.37 -8.32
CA GLN A 55 1.66 1.25 -9.28
C GLN A 55 2.82 0.28 -9.01
N ALA A 56 3.98 0.78 -8.59
CA ALA A 56 5.11 -0.07 -8.20
C ALA A 56 4.84 -0.81 -6.89
N ILE A 57 4.12 -0.21 -5.94
CA ILE A 57 3.64 -0.88 -4.72
C ILE A 57 2.68 -2.01 -5.09
N ASP A 58 1.74 -1.78 -5.99
CA ASP A 58 0.78 -2.80 -6.43
C ASP A 58 1.47 -4.03 -7.04
N GLN A 59 2.51 -3.81 -7.86
CA GLN A 59 3.29 -4.88 -8.49
C GLN A 59 3.97 -5.83 -7.50
N VAL A 60 4.30 -5.33 -6.31
CA VAL A 60 4.99 -6.10 -5.26
C VAL A 60 4.14 -6.24 -4.00
N PHE A 61 2.83 -6.06 -4.13
CA PHE A 61 1.92 -5.98 -3.00
C PHE A 61 1.94 -7.27 -2.18
N VAL A 62 1.87 -8.43 -2.84
CA VAL A 62 1.89 -9.74 -2.19
C VAL A 62 3.18 -9.95 -1.42
N GLU A 63 4.33 -9.59 -1.98
CA GLU A 63 5.61 -9.69 -1.30
C GLU A 63 5.68 -8.76 -0.07
N LEU A 64 5.09 -7.56 -0.14
CA LEU A 64 4.99 -6.66 1.02
C LEU A 64 4.13 -7.28 2.14
N LEU A 65 3.03 -7.97 1.79
CA LEU A 65 2.21 -8.70 2.78
C LEU A 65 3.02 -9.79 3.48
N GLU A 66 3.81 -10.54 2.72
CA GLU A 66 4.67 -11.61 3.24
C GLU A 66 5.82 -11.07 4.10
N GLU A 67 6.33 -9.86 3.82
CA GLU A 67 7.42 -9.24 4.59
C GLU A 67 6.99 -8.91 6.02
N ASP A 68 5.99 -8.02 6.16
CA ASP A 68 5.64 -7.43 7.45
C ASP A 68 4.20 -6.88 7.43
N ARG A 69 3.29 -7.61 6.76
CA ARG A 69 1.86 -7.29 6.70
C ARG A 69 1.60 -5.81 6.37
N GLY A 70 0.94 -5.08 7.27
CA GLY A 70 0.61 -3.68 7.08
C GLY A 70 1.80 -2.75 7.21
N ALA A 71 2.79 -3.08 8.04
CA ALA A 71 3.95 -2.21 8.28
C ALA A 71 4.80 -2.01 7.01
N ALA A 72 5.00 -3.07 6.23
CA ALA A 72 5.71 -2.98 4.96
C ALA A 72 4.97 -2.08 3.95
N LEU A 73 3.65 -2.25 3.82
CA LEU A 73 2.82 -1.43 2.94
C LEU A 73 2.84 0.06 3.36
N ARG A 74 2.62 0.36 4.65
CA ARG A 74 2.64 1.74 5.17
C ARG A 74 3.95 2.46 4.89
N ARG A 75 5.06 1.76 5.04
CA ARG A 75 6.40 2.31 4.81
C ARG A 75 6.59 2.75 3.37
N GLU A 76 6.04 2.02 2.42
CA GLU A 76 6.12 2.38 0.99
C GLU A 76 5.09 3.47 0.64
N LEU A 77 3.85 3.38 1.16
CA LEU A 77 2.84 4.43 1.03
C LEU A 77 3.33 5.78 1.58
N GLN A 78 4.04 5.78 2.70
CA GLN A 78 4.57 7.01 3.30
C GLN A 78 5.59 7.70 2.37
N LYS A 79 6.37 6.96 1.58
CA LYS A 79 7.28 7.55 0.59
C LYS A 79 6.50 8.28 -0.50
N VAL A 80 5.39 7.70 -0.94
CA VAL A 80 4.48 8.32 -1.93
C VAL A 80 3.85 9.59 -1.35
N ILE A 81 3.33 9.52 -0.11
CA ILE A 81 2.71 10.67 0.57
C ILE A 81 3.73 11.82 0.73
N VAL A 82 4.96 11.52 1.14
CA VAL A 82 6.03 12.52 1.25
C VAL A 82 6.40 13.11 -0.11
N ALA A 83 6.41 12.31 -1.17
CA ALA A 83 6.70 12.79 -2.51
C ALA A 83 5.61 13.70 -3.08
N LEU A 84 4.33 13.43 -2.77
CA LEU A 84 3.21 14.32 -3.11
C LEU A 84 3.30 15.65 -2.35
N GLY A 85 3.64 15.60 -1.07
CA GLY A 85 3.60 16.76 -0.19
C GLY A 85 2.16 17.10 0.26
N PRO A 86 1.94 18.30 0.83
CA PRO A 86 0.62 18.70 1.33
C PRO A 86 -0.40 18.81 0.20
N MET A 87 -1.61 18.25 0.39
CA MET A 87 -2.66 18.23 -0.64
C MET A 87 -3.15 19.63 -1.01
N GLU A 88 -3.32 20.52 -0.04
CA GLU A 88 -3.73 21.91 -0.26
C GLU A 88 -2.71 22.67 -1.13
N GLN A 89 -1.42 22.46 -0.85
CA GLN A 89 -0.34 23.06 -1.62
C GLN A 89 -0.30 22.47 -3.04
N LEU A 90 -0.45 21.15 -3.18
CA LEU A 90 -0.52 20.49 -4.47
C LEU A 90 -1.69 21.02 -5.31
N ALA A 91 -2.87 21.18 -4.71
CA ALA A 91 -4.05 21.73 -5.37
C ALA A 91 -3.78 23.15 -5.90
N GLN A 92 -3.24 24.03 -5.05
CA GLN A 92 -2.92 25.40 -5.44
C GLN A 92 -1.92 25.45 -6.59
N GLU A 93 -0.85 24.65 -6.52
CA GLU A 93 0.16 24.62 -7.59
C GLU A 93 -0.41 24.09 -8.93
N LEU A 94 -1.32 23.12 -8.89
CA LEU A 94 -1.99 22.60 -10.08
C LEU A 94 -2.98 23.62 -10.69
N VAL A 95 -3.66 24.40 -9.84
CA VAL A 95 -4.56 25.48 -10.30
C VAL A 95 -3.79 26.63 -10.93
N ASP A 96 -2.63 26.98 -10.36
CA ASP A 96 -1.80 28.10 -10.82
C ASP A 96 -0.95 27.77 -12.06
N GLU A 97 -1.07 26.56 -12.63
CA GLU A 97 -0.29 26.15 -13.78
C GLU A 97 -0.64 26.95 -15.05
N PRO A 98 0.34 27.65 -15.66
CA PRO A 98 0.08 28.45 -16.83
C PRO A 98 -0.14 27.56 -18.06
N GLY A 99 -1.31 27.71 -18.69
CA GLY A 99 -1.63 27.08 -19.98
C GLY A 99 -2.64 25.94 -19.91
N ASP A 100 -3.01 25.48 -18.71
CA ASP A 100 -4.10 24.53 -18.51
C ASP A 100 -5.36 25.28 -18.05
N VAL A 101 -6.51 24.97 -18.68
CA VAL A 101 -7.81 25.48 -18.24
C VAL A 101 -8.33 24.52 -17.18
N ASN A 102 -7.72 24.61 -16.00
CA ASN A 102 -8.12 23.80 -14.85
C ASN A 102 -9.33 24.45 -14.17
N ASP A 103 -10.41 23.69 -13.98
CA ASP A 103 -11.50 24.08 -13.07
C ASP A 103 -10.99 23.97 -11.63
N PRO A 104 -10.82 25.10 -10.89
CA PRO A 104 -10.22 25.08 -9.56
C PRO A 104 -11.00 24.22 -8.57
N ASP A 105 -12.34 24.24 -8.65
CA ASP A 105 -13.19 23.47 -7.75
C ASP A 105 -13.02 21.96 -8.00
N ALA A 106 -12.86 21.56 -9.26
CA ALA A 106 -12.62 20.17 -9.64
C ALA A 106 -11.23 19.68 -9.17
N VAL A 107 -10.19 20.51 -9.32
CA VAL A 107 -8.83 20.17 -8.86
C VAL A 107 -8.82 19.98 -7.34
N VAL A 108 -9.38 20.93 -6.59
CA VAL A 108 -9.45 20.85 -5.12
C VAL A 108 -10.22 19.60 -4.66
N ALA A 109 -11.38 19.33 -5.27
CA ALA A 109 -12.17 18.14 -4.95
C ALA A 109 -11.41 16.84 -5.19
N LYS A 110 -10.64 16.75 -6.27
CA LYS A 110 -9.80 15.59 -6.59
C LYS A 110 -8.62 15.44 -5.64
N THR A 111 -7.89 16.52 -5.33
CA THR A 111 -6.78 16.46 -4.36
C THR A 111 -7.26 16.12 -2.95
N ASP A 112 -8.46 16.57 -2.56
CA ASP A 112 -9.06 16.18 -1.29
C ASP A 112 -9.45 14.70 -1.27
N ALA A 113 -10.02 14.19 -2.38
CA ALA A 113 -10.32 12.78 -2.54
C ALA A 113 -9.05 11.92 -2.46
N LEU A 114 -7.99 12.33 -3.15
CA LEU A 114 -6.67 11.70 -3.08
C LEU A 114 -6.16 11.63 -1.64
N GLY A 115 -6.20 12.75 -0.92
CA GLY A 115 -5.79 12.82 0.48
C GLY A 115 -6.64 11.96 1.41
N ARG A 116 -7.94 11.78 1.14
CA ARG A 116 -8.79 10.83 1.88
C ARG A 116 -8.40 9.39 1.60
N GLN A 117 -8.23 9.02 0.34
CA GLN A 117 -7.92 7.64 -0.06
C GLN A 117 -6.57 7.17 0.47
N LEU A 118 -5.54 8.01 0.40
CA LEU A 118 -4.22 7.69 0.97
C LEU A 118 -4.28 7.52 2.49
N ARG A 119 -5.07 8.35 3.20
CA ARG A 119 -5.27 8.20 4.65
C ARG A 119 -6.02 6.93 5.00
N LEU A 120 -7.05 6.56 4.24
CA LEU A 120 -7.78 5.31 4.44
C LEU A 120 -6.86 4.09 4.22
N SER A 121 -6.05 4.10 3.16
CA SER A 121 -5.08 3.03 2.91
C SER A 121 -4.09 2.86 4.07
N VAL A 122 -3.61 3.96 4.65
CA VAL A 122 -2.76 3.93 5.86
C VAL A 122 -3.54 3.45 7.10
N ALA A 123 -4.80 3.84 7.26
CA ALA A 123 -5.63 3.40 8.38
C ALA A 123 -5.88 1.89 8.34
N TRP A 124 -6.37 1.38 7.21
CA TRP A 124 -6.61 -0.04 7.00
C TRP A 124 -5.35 -0.89 7.19
N SER A 125 -4.22 -0.42 6.71
CA SER A 125 -2.96 -1.12 6.95
C SER A 125 -2.53 -1.10 8.41
N ASN A 126 -2.89 -0.10 9.24
CA ASN A 126 -2.69 -0.20 10.69
C ASN A 126 -3.64 -1.24 11.30
N GLU A 127 -4.91 -1.24 10.92
CA GLU A 127 -5.91 -2.20 11.40
C GLU A 127 -5.50 -3.65 11.10
N ALA A 128 -4.87 -3.87 9.94
CA ALA A 128 -4.30 -5.16 9.59
C ALA A 128 -3.29 -5.69 10.61
N ASP A 129 -2.48 -4.82 11.23
CA ASP A 129 -1.49 -5.23 12.24
C ASP A 129 -2.14 -5.54 13.59
N ASP A 130 -3.27 -4.90 13.89
CA ASP A 130 -4.05 -5.11 15.12
C ASP A 130 -4.99 -6.33 15.03
N CYS A 131 -5.18 -6.89 13.83
CA CYS A 131 -5.98 -8.09 13.62
C CYS A 131 -5.41 -9.33 14.34
N TRP A 132 -6.24 -9.96 15.18
CA TRP A 132 -5.89 -11.14 15.95
C TRP A 132 -5.83 -12.45 15.14
N ASN A 133 -6.35 -12.45 13.91
CA ASN A 133 -6.34 -13.63 13.03
C ASN A 133 -5.96 -13.26 11.57
N TRP A 134 -5.54 -14.28 10.82
CA TRP A 134 -5.03 -14.11 9.45
C TRP A 134 -6.09 -13.61 8.46
N SER A 135 -7.35 -14.03 8.61
CA SER A 135 -8.42 -13.64 7.69
C SER A 135 -8.77 -12.14 7.78
N CYS A 136 -8.84 -11.61 8.99
CA CYS A 136 -8.99 -10.17 9.26
C CYS A 136 -7.83 -9.39 8.62
N ASN A 137 -6.59 -9.85 8.84
CA ASN A 137 -5.40 -9.21 8.28
C ASN A 137 -5.43 -9.09 6.74
N VAL A 138 -5.85 -10.15 6.04
CA VAL A 138 -5.96 -10.13 4.58
C VAL A 138 -7.06 -9.18 4.11
N GLN A 139 -8.24 -9.19 4.77
CA GLN A 139 -9.34 -8.30 4.43
C GLN A 139 -8.94 -6.82 4.55
N GLU A 140 -8.31 -6.42 5.66
CA GLU A 140 -7.91 -5.02 5.83
C GLU A 140 -6.81 -4.61 4.85
N LEU A 141 -5.93 -5.54 4.45
CA LEU A 141 -4.91 -5.25 3.45
C LEU A 141 -5.51 -5.13 2.04
N ASP A 142 -6.54 -5.90 1.72
CA ASP A 142 -7.30 -5.75 0.48
C ASP A 142 -8.05 -4.40 0.44
N GLU A 143 -8.66 -3.97 1.55
CA GLU A 143 -9.27 -2.64 1.64
C GLU A 143 -8.23 -1.51 1.53
N ALA A 144 -7.06 -1.69 2.17
CA ALA A 144 -5.95 -0.76 2.00
C ALA A 144 -5.51 -0.67 0.54
N ARG A 145 -5.51 -1.79 -0.19
CA ARG A 145 -5.19 -1.87 -1.61
C ARG A 145 -6.22 -1.14 -2.46
N ASN A 146 -7.50 -1.41 -2.26
CA ASN A 146 -8.58 -0.74 -2.99
C ASN A 146 -8.49 0.78 -2.84
N CYS A 147 -8.26 1.28 -1.62
CA CYS A 147 -8.10 2.71 -1.39
C CYS A 147 -6.92 3.31 -2.16
N PHE A 148 -5.74 2.66 -2.20
CA PHE A 148 -4.63 3.24 -2.97
C PHE A 148 -4.81 3.07 -4.48
N LEU A 149 -5.55 2.06 -4.95
CA LEU A 149 -5.90 1.94 -6.37
C LEU A 149 -6.87 3.05 -6.81
N ASP A 150 -7.86 3.41 -5.98
CA ASP A 150 -8.67 4.61 -6.20
C ASP A 150 -7.79 5.87 -6.26
N ALA A 151 -6.75 5.95 -5.41
CA ALA A 151 -5.78 7.04 -5.47
C ALA A 151 -4.98 7.06 -6.78
N VAL A 152 -4.65 5.90 -7.37
CA VAL A 152 -4.00 5.82 -8.70
C VAL A 152 -4.90 6.43 -9.77
N ASP A 153 -6.20 6.12 -9.75
CA ASP A 153 -7.16 6.66 -10.72
C ASP A 153 -7.30 8.18 -10.58
N ILE A 154 -7.37 8.69 -9.35
CA ILE A 154 -7.39 10.13 -9.11
C ILE A 154 -6.10 10.81 -9.61
N LEU A 155 -4.94 10.17 -9.43
CA LEU A 155 -3.67 10.71 -9.92
C LEU A 155 -3.58 10.69 -11.46
N LEU A 156 -4.14 9.68 -12.12
CA LEU A 156 -4.27 9.66 -13.59
C LEU A 156 -5.11 10.84 -14.08
N ASP A 157 -6.27 11.06 -13.47
CA ASP A 157 -7.10 12.22 -13.79
C ASP A 157 -6.34 13.54 -13.59
N LEU A 158 -5.61 13.67 -12.47
CA LEU A 158 -4.79 14.85 -12.18
C LEU A 158 -3.54 14.98 -13.06
N GLU A 159 -3.15 13.98 -13.85
CA GLU A 159 -2.08 14.08 -14.86
C GLU A 159 -2.60 14.55 -16.22
N ASP A 160 -3.81 14.10 -16.56
CA ASP A 160 -4.49 14.31 -17.83
C ASP A 160 -5.35 15.58 -17.86
N PHE A 161 -5.64 16.17 -16.70
CA PHE A 161 -6.23 17.51 -16.56
C PHE A 161 -5.45 18.56 -17.35
#